data_AF-W6LE91-F1
#
_entry.id   AF-W6LE91-F1
#
_cell.length_a   1.000
_cell.length_b   1.000
_cell.length_c   1.000
_cell.angle_alpha   90.00
_cell.angle_beta   90.00
_cell.angle_gamma   90.00
#
_symmetry.space_group_name_H-M   'P 1'
#
loop_
_entity.id
_entity.type
_entity.pdbx_description
1 polymer ?
#
loop_
_entity_poly.entity_id
_entity_poly.type
_entity_poly.pdbx_seq_one_letter_code
_entity_poly.pdbx_strand_id
1 'polypeptide(L)'
;MMACRTALFQVMNWDVDTMPYWKHTIVAASFATGSFVLGLFVPNVSMVFGLAGALCGSFIGFIFPALFVMYADNWSLKSKGILMYAATYTLLICGVIGIVFGTTSTIYGMVQ
;
A
#
# COMPACT_ATOMS: atom_id res chain seq x y z
N MET A 1 10.34 9.82 5.93
CA MET A 1 9.64 10.06 7.22
C MET A 1 8.48 11.06 7.11
N MET A 2 8.67 12.23 6.49
CA MET A 2 7.65 13.30 6.48
C MET A 2 6.31 12.90 5.85
N ALA A 3 6.31 12.21 4.70
CA ALA A 3 5.08 11.78 4.02
C ALA A 3 4.30 10.71 4.81
N CYS A 4 4.99 9.66 5.31
CA CYS A 4 4.36 8.61 6.12
C CYS A 4 3.77 9.17 7.42
N ARG A 5 4.47 10.14 8.03
CA ARG A 5 4.03 10.85 9.24
C ARG A 5 2.72 11.60 8.98
N THR A 6 2.64 12.41 7.93
CA THR A 6 1.44 13.18 7.61
C THR A 6 0.26 12.28 7.23
N ALA A 7 0.51 11.19 6.49
CA ALA A 7 -0.52 10.21 6.13
C ALA A 7 -1.13 9.51 7.37
N LEU A 8 -0.31 9.11 8.34
CA LEU A 8 -0.80 8.53 9.59
C LEU A 8 -1.64 9.53 10.41
N PHE A 9 -1.27 10.80 10.43
CA PHE A 9 -2.07 11.83 11.12
C PHE A 9 -3.41 12.09 10.44
N GLN A 10 -3.45 12.05 9.11
CA GLN A 10 -4.70 12.17 8.35
C GLN A 10 -5.61 10.95 8.53
N VAL A 11 -5.06 9.72 8.53
CA VAL A 11 -5.84 8.49 8.78
C VAL A 11 -6.40 8.46 10.20
N MET A 12 -5.65 8.93 11.20
CA MET A 12 -6.11 9.00 12.58
C MET A 12 -7.02 10.20 12.89
N ASN A 13 -7.38 11.03 11.89
CA ASN A 13 -8.17 12.28 12.08
C ASN A 13 -7.62 13.15 13.23
N TRP A 14 -6.29 13.19 13.39
CA TRP A 14 -5.67 13.89 14.51
C TRP A 14 -5.30 15.31 14.10
N ASP A 15 -5.93 16.29 14.74
CA ASP A 15 -5.67 17.71 14.50
C ASP A 15 -4.22 18.07 14.88
N VAL A 16 -3.47 18.55 13.90
CA VAL A 16 -2.01 18.76 13.96
C VAL A 16 -1.63 19.86 14.96
N ASP A 17 -2.58 20.74 15.30
CA ASP A 17 -2.36 21.91 16.14
C ASP A 17 -2.53 21.65 17.65
N THR A 18 -3.05 20.48 18.08
CA THR A 18 -3.32 20.20 19.52
C THR A 18 -2.51 19.04 20.12
N MET A 19 -1.54 18.48 19.39
CA MET A 19 -0.87 17.25 19.80
C MET A 19 0.45 17.50 20.56
N PRO A 20 0.63 16.96 21.79
CA PRO A 20 1.87 17.11 22.54
C PRO A 20 3.04 16.37 21.87
N TYR A 21 4.22 17.02 21.84
CA TYR A 21 5.47 16.56 21.20
C TYR A 21 5.83 15.10 21.47
N TRP A 22 5.50 14.57 22.66
CA TRP A 22 5.75 13.18 23.03
C TRP A 22 5.11 12.17 22.08
N LYS A 23 3.89 12.41 21.61
CA LYS A 23 3.18 11.45 20.76
C LYS A 23 3.77 11.42 19.34
N HIS A 24 4.31 12.54 18.86
CA HIS A 24 5.09 12.58 17.61
C HIS A 24 6.40 11.80 17.75
N THR A 25 7.11 11.98 18.86
CA THR A 25 8.40 11.30 19.09
C THR A 25 8.23 9.79 19.21
N ILE A 26 7.18 9.31 19.86
CA ILE A 26 6.90 7.87 19.99
C ILE A 26 6.65 7.21 18.63
N VAL A 27 5.85 7.84 17.76
CA VAL A 27 5.55 7.31 16.41
C VAL A 27 6.79 7.36 15.52
N ALA A 28 7.57 8.45 15.59
CA ALA A 28 8.82 8.54 14.83
C ALA A 28 9.86 7.54 15.32
N ALA A 29 9.98 7.35 16.64
CA ALA A 29 10.90 6.41 17.24
C ALA A 29 10.55 4.96 16.88
N SER A 30 9.29 4.55 16.98
CA SER A 30 8.89 3.18 16.62
C SER A 30 9.16 2.86 15.15
N PHE A 31 8.92 3.81 14.26
CA PHE A 31 9.17 3.64 12.83
C PHE A 31 10.68 3.64 12.52
N ALA A 32 11.47 4.44 13.24
CA ALA A 32 12.93 4.40 13.15
C ALA A 32 13.51 3.07 13.68
N THR A 33 13.05 2.60 14.84
CA THR A 33 13.44 1.30 15.41
C THR A 33 13.04 0.17 14.47
N GLY A 34 11.83 0.21 13.89
CA GLY A 34 11.39 -0.77 12.89
C GLY A 34 12.30 -0.79 11.66
N SER A 35 12.66 0.39 11.12
CA SER A 35 13.59 0.47 9.99
C SER A 35 15.01 0.00 10.34
N PHE A 36 15.46 0.22 11.59
CA PHE A 36 16.76 -0.23 12.06
C PHE A 36 16.82 -1.75 12.18
N VAL A 37 15.79 -2.37 12.75
CA VAL A 37 15.67 -3.82 12.84
C VAL A 37 15.61 -4.43 11.43
N LEU A 38 14.75 -3.92 10.55
CA LEU A 38 14.66 -4.41 9.17
C LEU A 38 15.98 -4.21 8.42
N GLY A 39 16.66 -3.08 8.59
CA GLY A 39 17.96 -2.81 7.98
C GLY A 39 19.08 -3.76 8.46
N LEU A 40 19.00 -4.26 9.70
CA LEU A 40 19.96 -5.22 10.24
C LEU A 40 19.74 -6.65 9.69
N PHE A 41 18.50 -7.00 9.37
CA PHE A 41 18.12 -8.33 8.86
C PHE A 41 18.10 -8.45 7.33
N VAL A 42 18.10 -7.33 6.61
CA VAL A 42 18.00 -7.32 5.14
C VAL A 42 19.38 -7.45 4.50
N PRO A 43 19.65 -8.53 3.74
CA PRO A 43 20.92 -8.70 3.04
C PRO A 43 21.01 -7.92 1.72
N ASN A 44 19.87 -7.50 1.15
CA ASN A 44 19.80 -6.79 -0.14
C ASN A 44 18.67 -5.76 -0.18
N VAL A 45 19.00 -4.49 -0.48
CA VAL A 45 18.02 -3.40 -0.59
C VAL A 45 17.01 -3.62 -1.73
N SER A 46 17.45 -4.26 -2.83
CA SER A 46 16.61 -4.57 -3.98
C SER A 46 15.44 -5.49 -3.62
N MET A 47 15.60 -6.35 -2.62
CA MET A 47 14.52 -7.20 -2.11
C MET A 47 13.42 -6.35 -1.46
N VAL A 48 13.81 -5.42 -0.57
CA VAL A 48 12.87 -4.59 0.16
C VAL A 48 12.15 -3.64 -0.79
N PHE A 49 12.87 -3.05 -1.75
CA PHE A 49 12.25 -2.22 -2.78
C PHE A 49 11.33 -3.03 -3.70
N GLY A 50 11.69 -4.26 -4.05
CA GLY A 50 10.86 -5.18 -4.84
C GLY A 50 9.56 -5.55 -4.12
N LEU A 51 9.66 -5.97 -2.86
CA LEU A 51 8.50 -6.35 -2.05
C LEU A 51 7.60 -5.15 -1.75
N ALA A 52 8.18 -4.03 -1.29
CA ALA A 52 7.43 -2.83 -0.95
C ALA A 52 6.81 -2.19 -2.20
N GLY A 53 7.53 -2.19 -3.32
CA GLY A 53 7.03 -1.69 -4.60
C GLY A 53 5.88 -2.54 -5.14
N ALA A 54 6.01 -3.87 -5.12
CA ALA A 54 4.95 -4.76 -5.57
C ALA A 54 3.70 -4.66 -4.69
N LEU A 55 3.85 -4.72 -3.37
CA LEU A 55 2.73 -4.62 -2.45
C LEU A 55 2.06 -3.25 -2.53
N CYS A 56 2.82 -2.18 -2.35
CA CYS A 56 2.25 -0.84 -2.28
C CYS A 56 1.74 -0.36 -3.66
N GLY A 57 2.49 -0.66 -4.73
CA GLY A 57 2.13 -0.32 -6.10
C GLY A 57 0.89 -1.07 -6.60
N SER A 58 0.75 -2.36 -6.30
CA SER A 58 -0.43 -3.12 -6.70
C SER A 58 -1.67 -2.74 -5.90
N PHE A 59 -1.54 -2.48 -4.60
CA PHE A 59 -2.66 -2.02 -3.77
C PHE A 59 -3.16 -0.63 -4.17
N ILE A 60 -2.28 0.36 -4.27
CA ILE A 60 -2.68 1.74 -4.56
C ILE A 60 -3.01 1.91 -6.05
N GLY A 61 -2.25 1.26 -6.94
CA GLY A 61 -2.38 1.44 -8.39
C GLY A 61 -3.54 0.67 -9.04
N PHE A 62 -3.91 -0.50 -8.50
CA PHE A 62 -4.94 -1.35 -9.12
C PHE A 62 -6.13 -1.59 -8.21
N ILE A 63 -5.89 -1.97 -6.94
CA ILE A 63 -6.97 -2.35 -6.02
C ILE A 63 -7.80 -1.14 -5.58
N PHE A 64 -7.14 -0.04 -5.19
CA PHE A 64 -7.82 1.17 -4.72
C PHE A 64 -8.75 1.83 -5.77
N PRO A 65 -8.32 2.08 -7.02
CA PRO A 65 -9.23 2.64 -8.04
C PRO A 65 -10.37 1.67 -8.41
N ALA A 66 -10.12 0.36 -8.43
CA ALA A 66 -11.17 -0.63 -8.68
C ALA A 66 -12.25 -0.58 -7.60
N LEU A 67 -11.85 -0.51 -6.32
CA LEU A 67 -12.78 -0.36 -5.19
C LEU A 67 -13.51 0.98 -5.22
N PHE A 68 -12.83 2.07 -5.59
CA PHE A 68 -13.45 3.40 -5.67
C PHE A 68 -14.55 3.43 -6.73
N VAL A 69 -14.31 2.84 -7.91
CA VAL A 69 -15.34 2.71 -8.97
C VAL A 69 -16.52 1.83 -8.53
N MET A 70 -16.25 0.81 -7.71
CA MET A 70 -17.27 -0.14 -7.21
C MET A 70 -18.16 0.45 -6.12
N TYR A 71 -17.62 1.33 -5.27
CA TYR A 71 -18.35 1.95 -4.14
C TYR A 71 -18.90 3.35 -4.46
N ALA A 72 -18.35 4.09 -5.42
CA ALA A 72 -18.74 5.47 -5.70
C ALA A 72 -20.06 5.62 -6.47
N ASP A 73 -20.62 4.54 -7.01
CA ASP A 73 -21.88 4.57 -7.75
C ASP A 73 -22.81 3.50 -7.18
N ASN A 74 -24.00 3.91 -6.73
CA ASN A 74 -25.02 3.02 -6.20
C ASN A 74 -25.34 1.94 -7.26
N TRP A 75 -24.85 0.74 -7.01
CA TRP A 75 -24.56 -0.29 -8.00
C TRP A 75 -25.85 -0.82 -8.64
N SER A 76 -26.23 -0.29 -9.80
CA SER A 76 -27.33 -0.82 -10.61
C SER A 76 -26.78 -1.39 -11.92
N LEU A 77 -26.87 -2.73 -12.05
CA LEU A 77 -26.49 -3.54 -13.20
C LEU A 77 -27.03 -3.04 -14.56
N LYS A 78 -28.02 -2.13 -14.54
CA LYS A 78 -28.75 -1.66 -15.72
C LYS A 78 -28.15 -0.43 -16.41
N SER A 79 -27.25 0.34 -15.78
CA SER A 79 -26.89 1.68 -16.30
C SER A 79 -25.46 1.84 -16.83
N LYS A 80 -24.50 0.99 -16.45
CA LYS A 80 -23.09 1.15 -16.87
C LYS A 80 -22.60 -0.15 -17.48
N GLY A 81 -22.38 -0.15 -18.80
CA GLY A 81 -22.23 -1.34 -19.63
C GLY A 81 -21.15 -2.33 -19.18
N ILE A 82 -21.26 -3.55 -19.72
CA ILE A 82 -20.40 -4.72 -19.49
C ILE A 82 -18.90 -4.39 -19.50
N LEU A 83 -18.47 -3.41 -20.30
CA LEU A 83 -17.08 -2.96 -20.38
C LEU A 83 -16.53 -2.39 -19.07
N MET A 84 -17.31 -1.57 -18.34
CA MET A 84 -16.84 -1.01 -17.07
C MET A 84 -16.78 -2.10 -15.99
N TYR A 85 -17.73 -3.02 -15.98
CA TYR A 85 -17.74 -4.18 -15.08
C TYR A 85 -16.55 -5.11 -15.34
N ALA A 86 -16.28 -5.44 -16.61
CA ALA A 86 -15.14 -6.26 -17.01
C ALA A 86 -13.80 -5.56 -16.69
N ALA A 87 -13.71 -4.24 -16.88
CA ALA A 87 -12.51 -3.47 -16.56
C ALA A 87 -12.23 -3.44 -15.05
N THR A 88 -13.24 -3.24 -14.20
CA THR A 88 -13.07 -3.26 -12.74
C THR A 88 -12.61 -4.63 -12.23
N TYR A 89 -13.20 -5.71 -12.73
CA TYR A 89 -12.75 -7.07 -12.38
C TYR A 89 -11.35 -7.37 -12.90
N THR A 90 -11.01 -6.96 -14.13
CA THR A 90 -9.67 -7.13 -14.69
C THR A 90 -8.62 -6.37 -13.89
N LEU A 91 -8.90 -5.12 -13.48
CA LEU A 91 -8.00 -4.33 -12.63
C LEU A 91 -7.75 -5.00 -11.29
N LEU A 92 -8.79 -5.53 -10.65
CA LEU A 92 -8.67 -6.23 -9.37
C LEU A 92 -7.80 -7.49 -9.51
N ILE A 93 -8.04 -8.29 -10.56
CA ILE A 93 -7.27 -9.50 -10.85
C ILE A 93 -5.80 -9.16 -11.17
N CYS A 94 -5.55 -8.15 -12.00
CA CYS A 94 -4.19 -7.67 -12.29
C CYS A 94 -3.45 -7.20 -11.03
N GLY A 95 -4.16 -6.54 -10.10
CA GLY A 95 -3.60 -6.17 -8.80
C GLY A 95 -3.15 -7.39 -7.99
N VAL A 96 -3.99 -8.43 -7.90
CA VAL A 96 -3.64 -9.68 -7.21
C VAL A 96 -2.46 -10.39 -7.88
N ILE A 97 -2.47 -10.47 -9.21
CA ILE A 97 -1.36 -11.06 -9.98
C ILE A 97 -0.07 -10.28 -9.72
N GLY A 98 -0.10 -8.96 -9.73
CA GLY A 98 1.07 -8.12 -9.43
C GLY A 98 1.67 -8.40 -8.04
N ILE A 99 0.84 -8.60 -7.02
CA ILE A 99 1.29 -8.95 -5.67
C ILE A 99 1.93 -10.34 -5.65
N VAL A 100 1.28 -11.33 -6.25
CA VAL A 100 1.77 -12.73 -6.25
C VAL A 100 3.09 -12.83 -7.02
N PHE A 101 3.16 -12.27 -8.23
CA PHE A 101 4.37 -12.28 -9.05
C PHE A 101 5.49 -11.46 -8.42
N GLY A 102 5.20 -10.28 -7.86
CA GLY A 102 6.19 -9.45 -7.20
C GLY A 102 6.74 -10.06 -5.90
N THR A 103 5.90 -10.76 -5.15
CA THR A 103 6.36 -11.51 -3.95
C THR A 103 7.22 -12.70 -4.36
N THR A 104 6.80 -13.41 -5.40
CA THR A 104 7.49 -14.59 -5.93
C THR A 104 8.86 -14.25 -6.50
N SER A 105 8.98 -13.19 -7.31
CA SER A 105 10.28 -12.73 -7.84
C SER A 105 11.24 -12.30 -6.73
N THR A 106 10.70 -11.70 -5.67
CA THR A 106 11.49 -11.27 -4.51
C THR A 106 12.00 -12.46 -3.71
N ILE A 107 11.21 -13.53 -3.54
CA ILE A 107 11.63 -14.76 -2.85
C ILE A 107 12.65 -15.55 -3.68
N TYR A 108 12.44 -15.68 -4.99
CA TYR A 108 13.41 -16.37 -5.86
C TYR A 108 14.75 -15.64 -5.91
N GLY A 109 14.75 -14.30 -5.88
CA GLY A 109 15.97 -13.50 -5.77
C GLY A 109 16.70 -13.62 -4.42
N MET A 110 16.12 -14.28 -3.42
CA MET A 110 16.74 -14.54 -2.12
C MET A 110 17.29 -15.96 -1.98
N VAL A 111 16.77 -16.90 -2.76
CA VAL A 111 17.16 -18.32 -2.71
C VAL A 111 18.35 -18.62 -3.62
N GLN A 112 18.61 -17.77 -4.63
CA GLN A 112 19.72 -17.88 -5.57
C GLN A 112 20.89 -16.99 -5.16
#